data_AF-A0A1M4YFE4-F1
#
_entry.id   AF-A0A1M4YFE4-F1
#
_cell.length_a   1.000
_cell.length_b   1.000
_cell.length_c   1.000
_cell.angle_alpha   90.00
_cell.angle_beta   90.00
_cell.angle_gamma   90.00
#
_symmetry.space_group_name_H-M   'P 1'
#
loop_
_entity.id
_entity.type
_entity.pdbx_description
1 polymer ?
#
loop_
_entity_poly.entity_id
_entity_poly.type
_entity_poly.pdbx_seq_one_letter_code
_entity_poly.pdbx_strand_id
1 'polypeptide(L)'
;MSAKNSQRANQDVPAEDRRVQERLESLRKEYEELHRKKIETDTTLQNLERQLKELERQAEAEYGTSDPEKLRALLERWRAENEEKVAAYQEHIRSIQESLEQIQMPGEAGDA
;
A
#
# COMPACT_ATOMS: atom_id res chain seq x y z
N MET A 1 -48.71 -14.33 37.09
CA MET A 1 -49.89 -14.35 36.20
C MET A 1 -49.66 -13.71 34.83
N SER A 2 -48.43 -13.34 34.42
CA SER A 2 -48.21 -12.48 33.22
C SER A 2 -47.74 -13.19 31.95
N ALA A 3 -47.42 -14.49 31.98
CA ALA A 3 -46.96 -15.22 30.79
C ALA A 3 -48.09 -15.61 29.82
N LYS A 4 -49.34 -15.73 30.30
CA LYS A 4 -50.49 -16.16 29.48
C LYS A 4 -51.07 -15.07 28.59
N ASN A 5 -50.71 -13.79 28.81
CA ASN A 5 -51.34 -12.67 28.09
C ASN A 5 -50.67 -12.38 26.74
N SER A 6 -49.36 -12.62 26.62
CA SER A 6 -48.61 -12.42 25.37
C SER A 6 -48.90 -13.50 24.32
N GLN A 7 -49.19 -14.73 24.78
CA GLN A 7 -49.56 -15.84 23.88
C GLN A 7 -50.96 -15.73 23.29
N ARG A 8 -51.89 -15.00 23.92
CA ARG A 8 -53.25 -14.82 23.41
C ARG A 8 -53.34 -13.81 22.27
N ALA A 9 -52.57 -12.73 22.33
CA ALA A 9 -52.53 -11.72 21.26
C ALA A 9 -52.01 -12.29 19.92
N ASN A 10 -51.27 -13.40 19.95
CA ASN A 10 -50.68 -14.03 18.77
C ASN A 10 -51.56 -15.16 18.17
N GLN A 11 -52.73 -15.44 18.77
CA GLN A 11 -53.64 -16.50 18.31
C GLN A 11 -54.73 -15.99 17.34
N ASP A 12 -55.00 -14.68 17.29
CA ASP A 12 -56.07 -14.09 16.47
C ASP A 12 -55.61 -13.56 15.10
N VAL A 13 -54.33 -13.71 14.75
CA VAL A 13 -53.79 -13.28 13.44
C VAL A 13 -54.00 -14.41 12.41
N PRO A 14 -54.67 -14.14 11.27
CA PRO A 14 -54.82 -15.12 10.19
C PRO A 14 -53.48 -15.76 9.81
N ALA A 15 -53.48 -17.04 9.47
CA ALA A 15 -52.24 -17.77 9.13
C ALA A 15 -51.49 -17.15 7.94
N GLU A 16 -52.21 -16.49 7.03
CA GLU A 16 -51.65 -15.75 5.91
C GLU A 16 -50.88 -14.51 6.36
N ASP A 17 -51.47 -13.71 7.27
CA ASP A 17 -50.84 -12.52 7.83
C ASP A 17 -49.55 -12.84 8.61
N ARG A 18 -49.51 -13.97 9.33
CA ARG A 18 -48.28 -14.44 10.00
C ARG A 18 -47.17 -14.80 9.01
N ARG A 19 -47.51 -15.48 7.91
CA ARG A 19 -46.53 -15.81 6.84
C ARG A 19 -46.00 -14.56 6.16
N VAL A 20 -46.86 -13.56 5.94
CA VAL A 20 -46.46 -12.27 5.39
C VAL A 20 -45.51 -11.55 6.36
N GLN A 21 -45.82 -11.55 7.65
CA GLN A 21 -44.94 -10.97 8.68
C GLN A 21 -43.57 -11.66 8.73
N GLU A 22 -43.52 -12.99 8.74
CA GLU A 22 -42.26 -13.76 8.71
C GLU A 22 -41.42 -13.44 7.46
N ARG A 23 -42.08 -13.31 6.30
CA ARG A 23 -41.42 -12.95 5.03
C ARG A 23 -40.91 -11.52 5.04
N LEU A 24 -41.66 -10.57 5.61
CA LEU A 24 -41.23 -9.18 5.76
C LEU A 24 -40.04 -9.07 6.71
N GLU A 25 -40.05 -9.82 7.82
CA GLU A 25 -38.93 -9.87 8.74
C GLU A 25 -37.67 -10.47 8.10
N SER A 26 -37.81 -11.51 7.27
CA SER A 26 -36.67 -12.09 6.55
C SER A 26 -36.08 -11.09 5.55
N LEU A 27 -36.93 -10.46 4.74
CA LEU A 27 -36.49 -9.45 3.77
C LEU A 27 -35.85 -8.23 4.44
N ARG A 28 -36.38 -7.80 5.59
CA ARG A 28 -35.79 -6.72 6.37
C ARG A 28 -34.40 -7.08 6.88
N LYS A 29 -34.21 -8.29 7.40
CA LYS A 29 -32.89 -8.77 7.85
C LYS A 29 -31.90 -8.83 6.70
N GLU A 30 -32.30 -9.38 5.56
CA GLU A 30 -31.47 -9.41 4.35
C GLU A 30 -31.07 -7.99 3.89
N TYR A 31 -32.01 -7.05 3.91
CA TYR A 31 -31.72 -5.66 3.59
C TYR A 31 -30.74 -5.03 4.58
N GLU A 32 -30.93 -5.24 5.89
CA GLU A 32 -30.03 -4.72 6.92
C GLU A 32 -28.61 -5.28 6.78
N GLU A 33 -28.46 -6.56 6.44
CA GLU A 33 -27.17 -7.19 6.14
C GLU A 33 -26.52 -6.61 4.89
N LEU A 34 -27.26 -6.50 3.79
CA LEU A 34 -26.76 -5.92 2.54
C LEU A 34 -26.38 -4.46 2.71
N HIS A 35 -27.17 -3.69 3.46
CA HIS A 35 -26.89 -2.29 3.74
C HIS A 35 -25.60 -2.14 4.57
N ARG A 36 -25.41 -2.98 5.60
CA ARG A 36 -24.17 -3.01 6.38
C ARG A 36 -22.97 -3.32 5.49
N LYS A 37 -23.09 -4.35 4.65
CA LYS A 37 -22.02 -4.79 3.74
C LYS A 37 -21.66 -3.70 2.72
N LYS A 38 -22.65 -2.95 2.25
CA LYS A 38 -22.45 -1.78 1.40
C LYS A 38 -21.63 -0.71 2.12
N ILE A 39 -22.02 -0.32 3.34
CA ILE A 39 -21.30 0.69 4.13
C ILE A 39 -19.84 0.26 4.37
N GLU A 40 -19.62 -1.00 4.74
CA GLU A 40 -18.27 -1.55 4.93
C GLU A 40 -17.45 -1.44 3.64
N THR A 41 -18.02 -1.86 2.52
CA THR A 41 -17.34 -1.81 1.21
C THR A 41 -17.04 -0.37 0.78
N ASP A 42 -18.00 0.54 0.93
CA ASP A 42 -17.83 1.96 0.59
C ASP A 42 -16.73 2.60 1.46
N THR A 43 -16.68 2.24 2.74
CA THR A 43 -15.63 2.72 3.67
C THR A 43 -14.26 2.19 3.26
N THR A 44 -14.15 0.90 2.92
CA THR A 44 -12.90 0.30 2.45
C THR A 44 -12.44 0.94 1.14
N LEU A 45 -13.35 1.18 0.21
CA LEU A 45 -13.05 1.84 -1.06
C LEU A 45 -12.48 3.25 -0.83
N GLN A 46 -13.15 4.07 -0.03
CA GLN A 46 -12.68 5.41 0.30
C GLN A 46 -11.29 5.42 0.97
N ASN A 47 -11.01 4.44 1.81
CA ASN A 47 -9.69 4.30 2.44
C ASN A 47 -8.61 3.92 1.42
N LEU A 48 -8.89 2.96 0.53
CA LEU A 48 -7.96 2.55 -0.52
C LEU A 48 -7.68 3.67 -1.52
N GLU A 49 -8.71 4.41 -1.94
CA GLU A 49 -8.54 5.59 -2.81
C GLU A 49 -7.67 6.66 -2.17
N ARG A 50 -7.81 6.88 -0.86
CA ARG A 50 -6.97 7.83 -0.12
C ARG A 50 -5.52 7.36 -0.06
N GLN A 51 -5.28 6.08 0.22
CA GLN A 51 -3.94 5.49 0.25
C GLN A 51 -3.28 5.55 -1.13
N LEU A 52 -4.03 5.29 -2.20
CA LEU A 52 -3.53 5.38 -3.57
C LEU A 52 -3.07 6.81 -3.87
N LYS A 53 -3.92 7.82 -3.60
CA LYS A 53 -3.56 9.23 -3.82
C LYS A 53 -2.35 9.67 -3.02
N GLU A 54 -2.21 9.20 -1.79
CA GLU A 54 -1.04 9.50 -0.96
C GLU A 54 0.23 8.89 -1.55
N LEU A 55 0.17 7.62 -1.98
CA LEU A 55 1.29 6.94 -2.64
C LEU A 55 1.67 7.62 -3.96
N GLU A 56 0.69 8.00 -4.78
CA GLU A 56 0.92 8.73 -6.03
C GLU A 56 1.60 10.08 -5.75
N ARG A 57 1.11 10.82 -4.76
CA ARG A 57 1.71 12.10 -4.36
C ARG A 57 3.14 11.93 -3.83
N GLN A 58 3.41 10.90 -3.02
CA GLN A 58 4.75 10.60 -2.53
C GLN A 58 5.69 10.26 -3.70
N ALA A 59 5.23 9.44 -4.64
CA ALA A 59 6.00 9.08 -5.81
C ALA A 59 6.29 10.31 -6.71
N GLU A 60 5.30 11.19 -6.90
CA GLU A 60 5.49 12.45 -7.61
C GLU A 60 6.45 13.41 -6.89
N ALA A 61 6.40 13.48 -5.55
CA ALA A 61 7.27 14.34 -4.77
C ALA A 61 8.73 13.85 -4.77
N GLU A 62 8.95 12.53 -4.63
CA GLU A 62 10.29 11.94 -4.52
C GLU A 62 10.95 11.69 -5.88
N TYR A 63 10.17 11.21 -6.85
CA TYR A 63 10.69 10.74 -8.14
C TYR A 63 10.17 11.57 -9.33
N GLY A 64 9.31 12.56 -9.10
CA GLY A 64 8.73 13.41 -10.15
C GLY A 64 7.60 12.74 -10.95
N THR A 65 7.26 11.48 -10.64
CA THR A 65 6.22 10.72 -11.35
C THR A 65 5.64 9.61 -10.49
N SER A 66 4.33 9.38 -10.59
CA SER A 66 3.61 8.25 -10.00
C SER A 66 3.44 7.05 -10.94
N ASP A 67 3.78 7.23 -12.22
CA ASP A 67 3.69 6.19 -13.25
C ASP A 67 4.72 5.06 -13.02
N PRO A 68 4.29 3.81 -12.77
CA PRO A 68 5.17 2.69 -12.49
C PRO A 68 6.21 2.40 -13.58
N GLU A 69 5.86 2.59 -14.86
CA GLU A 69 6.79 2.33 -15.96
C GLU A 69 7.86 3.42 -16.05
N LYS A 70 7.49 4.68 -15.76
CA LYS A 70 8.47 5.77 -15.68
C LYS A 70 9.38 5.63 -14.46
N LEU A 71 8.86 5.18 -13.32
CA LEU A 71 9.67 4.87 -12.13
C LEU A 71 10.70 3.77 -12.42
N ARG A 72 10.30 2.73 -13.16
CA ARG A 72 11.23 1.68 -13.60
C ARG A 72 12.32 2.23 -14.53
N ALA A 73 11.94 3.05 -15.51
CA ALA A 73 12.92 3.69 -16.39
C ALA A 73 13.89 4.60 -15.63
N LEU A 74 13.39 5.34 -14.64
CA LEU A 74 14.22 6.20 -13.77
C LEU A 74 15.20 5.36 -12.94
N LEU A 75 14.75 4.24 -12.38
CA LEU A 75 15.59 3.31 -11.63
C LEU A 75 16.73 2.74 -12.47
N GLU A 76 16.43 2.25 -13.68
CA GLU A 76 17.44 1.71 -14.58
C GLU A 76 18.45 2.77 -15.02
N ARG A 77 17.98 3.99 -15.29
CA ARG A 77 18.86 5.13 -15.56
C ARG A 77 19.79 5.43 -14.38
N TRP A 78 19.26 5.49 -13.16
CA TRP A 78 20.07 5.75 -11.97
C TRP A 78 21.08 4.64 -11.70
N ARG A 79 20.74 3.38 -12.01
CA ARG A 79 21.69 2.26 -11.94
C ARG A 79 22.86 2.45 -12.89
N ALA A 80 22.58 2.75 -14.16
CA ALA A 80 23.62 3.02 -15.15
C ALA A 80 24.51 4.20 -14.75
N GLU A 81 23.91 5.32 -14.33
CA GLU A 81 24.67 6.50 -13.85
C GLU A 81 25.52 6.18 -12.61
N ASN A 82 25.04 5.30 -11.72
CA ASN A 82 25.80 4.88 -10.55
C ASN A 82 26.96 3.95 -10.93
N GLU A 83 26.76 3.03 -11.86
CA GLU A 83 27.83 2.16 -12.37
C GLU A 83 28.95 2.99 -13.02
N GLU A 84 28.60 3.98 -13.84
CA GLU A 84 29.55 4.92 -14.42
C GLU A 84 30.33 5.69 -13.34
N LYS A 85 29.62 6.23 -12.34
CA LYS A 85 30.27 6.93 -11.21
C LYS A 85 31.22 6.00 -10.46
N VAL A 86 30.79 4.77 -10.16
CA VAL A 86 31.61 3.79 -9.45
C VAL A 86 32.87 3.46 -10.26
N ALA A 87 32.76 3.25 -11.57
CA ALA A 87 33.91 3.02 -12.43
C ALA A 87 34.89 4.21 -12.41
N ALA A 88 34.37 5.43 -12.55
CA ALA A 88 35.18 6.65 -12.50
C ALA A 88 35.88 6.83 -11.13
N TYR A 89 35.17 6.55 -10.03
CA TYR A 89 35.76 6.57 -8.69
C TYR A 89 36.84 5.51 -8.51
N GLN A 90 36.65 4.29 -9.04
CA GLN A 90 37.65 3.23 -8.98
C GLN A 90 38.92 3.60 -9.74
N GLU A 91 38.78 4.20 -10.93
CA GLU A 91 39.92 4.71 -11.71
C GLU A 91 40.67 5.81 -10.96
N HIS A 92 39.93 6.75 -10.36
CA HIS A 92 40.54 7.83 -9.57
C HIS A 92 41.30 7.30 -8.35
N ILE A 93 40.74 6.32 -7.63
CA ILE A 93 41.43 5.66 -6.51
C ILE A 93 42.72 4.98 -6.99
N ARG A 94 42.67 4.27 -8.12
CA ARG A 94 43.85 3.61 -8.69
C ARG A 94 44.95 4.61 -9.05
N SER A 95 44.59 5.72 -9.70
CA SER A 95 45.54 6.78 -10.03
C SER A 95 46.19 7.41 -8.80
N ILE A 96 45.42 7.60 -7.71
CA ILE A 96 45.95 8.06 -6.43
C ILE A 96 46.92 7.03 -5.83
N GLN A 97 46.57 5.74 -5.87
CA GLN A 97 47.43 4.66 -5.38
C GLN A 97 48.77 4.60 -6.15
N GLU A 98 48.72 4.64 -7.48
CA GLU A 98 49.91 4.67 -8.33
C GLU A 98 50.79 5.90 -8.05
N SER A 99 50.15 7.07 -7.87
CA SER A 99 50.87 8.31 -7.52
C SER A 99 51.54 8.21 -6.15
N LEU A 100 50.89 7.59 -5.17
CA LEU A 100 51.45 7.37 -3.83
C LEU A 100 52.60 6.37 -3.85
N GLU A 101 52.50 5.28 -4.63
CA GLU A 101 53.60 4.31 -4.81
C GLU A 101 54.83 4.97 -5.44
N GLN A 102 54.64 5.83 -6.45
CA GLN A 102 55.74 6.58 -7.07
C GLN A 102 56.43 7.55 -6.09
N ILE A 103 55.69 8.12 -5.14
CA ILE A 103 56.23 9.01 -4.10
C ILE A 103 56.90 8.22 -2.97
N GLN A 104 56.51 6.97 -2.74
CA GLN A 104 57.15 6.09 -1.75
C GLN A 104 58.43 5.41 -2.29
N MET A 105 58.63 5.35 -3.61
CA MET A 105 59.81 4.72 -4.23
C MET A 105 61.13 5.52 -4.26
N PRO A 106 61.24 6.80 -3.84
CA PRO A 106 62.53 7.42 -3.57
C PRO A 106 62.63 7.77 -2.07
N GLY A 107 62.86 6.77 -1.23
CA GLY A 107 63.08 6.94 0.21
C GLY A 107 63.93 5.86 0.90
N GLU A 108 64.16 4.69 0.28
CA GLU A 108 64.99 3.61 0.87
C GLU A 108 66.37 3.44 0.20
N ALA A 109 66.83 4.42 -0.57
CA ALA A 109 68.18 4.42 -1.14
C ALA A 109 68.89 5.76 -0.88
N GLY A 110 69.25 6.02 0.37
CA GLY A 110 69.98 7.25 0.70
C GLY A 110 70.18 7.52 2.19
N ASP A 111 70.74 6.56 2.93
CA ASP A 111 71.63 6.88 4.06
C ASP A 111 72.56 5.67 4.30
N ALA A 112 73.76 5.79 3.75
CA ALA A 112 74.92 4.93 3.99
C ALA A 112 76.12 5.82 4.30
#